data_AF-A0A7Y8KL85-F1
#
_entry.id   AF-A0A7Y8KL85-F1
#
_cell.length_a   1.000
_cell.length_b   1.000
_cell.length_c   1.000
_cell.angle_alpha   90.00
_cell.angle_beta   90.00
_cell.angle_gamma   90.00
#
_symmetry.space_group_name_H-M   'P 1'
#
loop_
_entity.id
_entity.type
_entity.pdbx_description
1 polymer ?
#
loop_
_entity_poly.entity_id
_entity_poly.type
_entity_poly.pdbx_seq_one_letter_code
_entity_poly.pdbx_strand_id
1 'polypeptide(L)' 'MIVQPTPGVLGLFFTLKGSIVRRIATRCLMIAILASLIVLIESRHPEYFLHVSATPFTLLGLSLSIFMNFRNNAWRRQKL' A
#
# COMPACT_ATOMS: atom_id res chain seq x y z
N MET A 1 -17.44 19.97 29.67
CA MET A 1 -17.05 19.62 28.29
C MET A 1 -15.69 18.96 28.35
N ILE A 2 -15.61 17.64 28.16
CA ILE A 2 -14.33 16.91 28.23
C ILE A 2 -13.69 17.01 26.85
N VAL A 3 -12.75 17.95 26.72
CA VAL A 3 -11.89 18.08 25.53
C VAL A 3 -10.86 16.95 25.63
N GLN A 4 -11.07 15.85 24.90
CA GLN A 4 -10.04 14.83 24.75
C GLN A 4 -8.91 15.42 23.92
N PRO A 5 -7.65 15.42 24.40
CA PRO A 5 -6.52 15.84 23.58
C PRO A 5 -6.44 14.87 22.41
N THR A 6 -6.70 15.38 21.21
CA THR A 6 -6.53 14.60 19.99
C THR A 6 -5.07 14.15 19.93
N PRO A 7 -4.79 12.84 19.83
CA PRO A 7 -3.42 12.38 19.73
C PRO A 7 -2.79 13.06 18.52
N GLY A 8 -1.64 13.72 18.72
CA GLY A 8 -0.89 14.33 17.64
C GLY A 8 -0.61 13.30 16.54
N VAL A 9 -0.42 13.74 15.30
CA VAL A 9 -0.19 12.86 14.14
C VAL A 9 0.89 11.80 14.42
N LEU A 10 1.97 12.16 15.11
CA LEU A 10 3.02 11.26 15.57
C LEU A 10 2.51 10.18 16.54
N GLY A 11 1.65 10.55 17.50
CA GLY A 11 1.00 9.61 18.41
C GLY A 11 0.09 8.62 17.68
N LEU A 12 -0.50 9.01 16.56
CA LEU A 12 -1.29 8.11 15.71
C LEU A 12 -0.42 7.11 14.94
N PHE A 13 0.76 7.52 14.45
CA PHE A 13 1.72 6.62 13.81
C PHE A 13 2.27 5.56 14.79
N PHE A 14 2.49 5.92 16.06
CA PHE A 14 2.96 4.98 17.08
C PHE A 14 1.84 4.21 17.78
N THR A 15 0.57 4.58 17.58
CA THR A 15 -0.57 3.82 18.10
C THR A 15 -0.81 2.59 17.24
N LEU A 16 -0.11 1.51 17.56
CA LEU A 16 -0.26 0.19 16.94
C LEU A 16 -1.54 -0.55 17.39
N LYS A 17 -2.22 -0.09 18.44
CA LYS A 17 -3.49 -0.67 18.93
C LYS A 17 -4.62 -0.32 17.96
N GLY A 18 -5.09 -1.32 17.21
CA GLY A 18 -6.18 -1.18 16.22
C GLY A 18 -5.72 -0.83 14.80
N SER A 19 -4.41 -0.80 14.53
CA SER A 19 -3.89 -0.40 13.23
C SER A 19 -4.14 -1.45 12.13
N ILE A 20 -4.73 -1.01 11.02
CA ILE A 20 -4.88 -1.80 9.78
C ILE A 20 -3.51 -2.25 9.26
N VAL A 21 -2.45 -1.51 9.61
CA VAL A 21 -1.06 -1.84 9.23
C VAL A 21 -0.69 -3.24 9.71
N ARG A 22 -1.05 -3.64 10.94
CA ARG A 22 -0.69 -4.99 11.44
C ARG A 22 -1.35 -6.11 10.63
N ARG A 23 -2.53 -5.85 10.05
CA ARG A 23 -3.25 -6.81 9.21
C ARG A 23 -2.68 -6.88 7.79
N ILE A 24 -2.28 -5.74 7.23
CA ILE A 24 -1.76 -5.68 5.86
C ILE A 24 -0.25 -5.98 5.80
N ALA A 25 0.49 -5.75 6.89
CA ALA A 25 1.93 -5.94 6.99
C ALA A 25 2.36 -7.36 6.61
N THR A 26 1.65 -8.39 7.07
CA THR A 26 1.98 -9.78 6.70
C THR A 26 1.87 -10.01 5.19
N ARG A 27 0.86 -9.44 4.55
CA ARG A 27 0.66 -9.57 3.09
C ARG A 27 1.73 -8.79 2.32
N CYS A 28 2.02 -7.56 2.74
CA CYS A 28 3.08 -6.76 2.17
C CYS A 28 4.46 -7.44 2.32
N LEU A 29 4.72 -8.06 3.48
CA LEU A 29 5.97 -8.75 3.75
C LEU A 29 6.15 -9.99 2.84
N MET A 30 5.10 -10.77 2.62
CA MET A 30 5.15 -11.87 1.65
C MET A 30 5.49 -11.38 0.23
N ILE A 31 4.84 -10.29 -0.22
CA ILE A 31 5.10 -9.71 -1.54
C ILE A 31 6.52 -9.15 -1.63
N ALA A 32 7.01 -8.50 -0.57
CA ALA A 32 8.37 -7.95 -0.52
C ALA A 32 9.44 -9.04 -0.58
N ILE A 33 9.25 -10.15 0.14
CA ILE A 33 10.15 -11.31 0.08
C ILE A 33 10.16 -11.89 -1.34
N LEU A 34 8.99 -12.08 -1.93
CA LEU A 34 8.87 -12.61 -3.29
C LEU A 34 9.57 -11.69 -4.31
N ALA A 35 9.32 -10.39 -4.23
CA ALA A 35 9.97 -9.40 -5.09
C ALA A 35 11.49 -9.39 -4.91
N SER A 36 11.98 -9.44 -3.67
CA SER A 36 13.41 -9.51 -3.38
C SER A 36 14.05 -10.79 -3.95
N LEU A 37 13.35 -11.92 -3.91
CA LEU A 37 13.83 -13.18 -4.47
C LEU A 37 13.91 -13.10 -6.00
N ILE A 38 12.91 -12.51 -6.65
CA ILE A 38 12.88 -12.30 -8.10
C ILE A 38 14.08 -11.43 -8.53
N VAL A 39 14.31 -10.30 -7.86
CA VAL A 39 15.44 -9.40 -8.15
C VAL A 39 16.78 -10.10 -7.94
N LEU A 40 16.91 -10.93 -6.90
CA LEU A 40 18.14 -11.68 -6.65
C LEU A 40 18.43 -12.72 -7.75
N ILE A 41 17.39 -13.38 -8.25
CA ILE A 41 17.51 -14.36 -9.34
C ILE A 41 17.83 -13.65 -10.66
N GLU A 42 17.14 -12.54 -10.96
CA GLU A 42 17.39 -11.70 -12.12
C GLU A 42 18.86 -11.22 -12.15
N SER A 43 19.38 -10.75 -11.01
CA SER A 43 20.77 -10.31 -10.89
C SER A 43 21.81 -11.42 -11.15
N ARG A 44 21.44 -12.69 -11.02
CA ARG A 44 22.35 -13.85 -11.25
C ARG A 44 22.27 -14.37 -12.68
N HIS A 45 21.15 -14.18 -13.37
CA HIS A 45 20.91 -14.69 -14.72
C HIS A 45 20.24 -13.63 -15.62
N PRO A 46 21.00 -12.59 -16.04
CA PRO A 46 20.47 -11.48 -16.83
C PRO A 46 19.98 -11.89 -18.23
N GLU A 47 20.42 -13.05 -18.73
CA GLU A 47 20.12 -13.56 -20.08
C GLU A 47 18.64 -13.92 -20.31
N TYR A 48 17.84 -14.12 -19.25
CA TYR A 48 16.44 -14.56 -19.35
C TYR A 48 15.41 -13.44 -19.20
N PHE A 49 15.79 -12.25 -18.71
CA PHE A 49 14.85 -11.16 -18.47
C PHE A 49 14.78 -10.21 -19.66
N LEU A 50 13.99 -10.60 -20.65
CA LEU A 50 13.49 -9.69 -21.69
C LEU A 50 12.75 -8.53 -21.02
N HIS A 51 13.31 -7.32 -21.11
CA HIS A 51 12.77 -6.01 -20.70
C HIS A 51 11.29 -6.04 -20.26
N VAL A 52 11.04 -6.35 -18.98
CA VAL A 52 9.71 -6.25 -18.40
C VAL A 52 9.39 -4.76 -18.27
N SER A 53 8.53 -4.26 -19.14
CA SER A 53 8.15 -2.85 -19.13
C SER A 53 7.34 -2.50 -17.88
N ALA A 54 7.75 -1.45 -17.18
CA ALA A 54 7.04 -0.94 -15.99
C ALA A 54 5.72 -0.22 -16.33
N THR A 55 5.52 0.17 -17.60
CA THR A 55 4.35 0.93 -18.07
C THR A 55 3.00 0.34 -17.68
N PRO A 56 2.69 -0.95 -17.95
CA PRO A 56 1.41 -1.53 -17.56
C PRO A 56 1.19 -1.53 -16.04
N PHE A 57 2.24 -1.75 -15.24
CA PHE A 57 2.14 -1.73 -13.77
C PHE A 57 1.79 -0.35 -13.24
N THR A 58 2.39 0.70 -13.80
CA THR A 58 2.08 2.09 -13.45
C THR A 58 0.63 2.43 -13.81
N LEU A 59 0.15 2.01 -14.98
CA LEU A 59 -1.25 2.20 -15.39
C LEU A 59 -2.23 1.48 -14.44
N LEU A 60 -1.90 0.26 -14.02
CA LEU A 60 -2.70 -0.47 -13.03
C LEU A 60 -2.75 0.25 -11.69
N GLY A 61 -1.61 0.73 -11.18
CA GLY A 61 -1.55 1.48 -9.93
C GLY A 61 -2.33 2.80 -9.98
N LEU A 62 -2.19 3.54 -11.08
CA LEU A 62 -2.90 4.80 -11.30
C LEU A 62 -4.41 4.58 -11.39
N SER A 63 -4.84 3.56 -12.13
CA SER A 63 -6.23 3.13 -12.20
C SER A 63 -6.80 2.80 -10.82
N LEU A 64 -6.08 1.98 -10.03
CA LEU A 64 -6.51 1.58 -8.69
C LEU A 64 -6.66 2.77 -7.75
N SER A 65 -5.74 3.74 -7.81
CA SER A 65 -5.77 4.98 -7.03
C SER A 65 -7.03 5.81 -7.33
N ILE A 66 -7.37 5.98 -8.61
CA ILE A 66 -8.56 6.70 -9.05
C ILE A 66 -9.84 5.98 -8.57
N PHE A 67 -9.93 4.66 -8.76
CA PHE A 67 -11.07 3.87 -8.29
C PHE A 67 -11.25 3.93 -6.77
N MET A 68 -10.16 3.86 -6.00
CA MET A 68 -10.21 4.02 -4.53
C MET A 68 -10.68 5.42 -4.13
N ASN A 69 -10.26 6.46 -4.85
CA ASN A 69 -10.72 7.82 -4.59
C ASN A 69 -12.23 7.96 -4.84
N PHE A 70 -12.76 7.41 -5.93
CA PHE A 70 -14.20 7.40 -6.16
C PHE A 70 -14.95 6.64 -5.07
N ARG A 71 -14.48 5.45 -4.71
CA ARG A 71 -15.09 4.64 -3.64
C ARG A 71 -15.12 5.37 -2.30
N ASN A 72 -14.02 6.04 -1.94
CA ASN A 72 -13.90 6.77 -0.68
C ASN A 72 -14.77 8.05 -0.63
N ASN A 73 -14.97 8.72 -1.78
CA ASN A 73 -15.79 9.93 -1.84
C ASN A 73 -17.30 9.62 -1.90
N ALA A 74 -17.70 8.51 -2.53
CA ALA A 74 -19.10 8.07 -2.56
C ALA A 74 -19.64 7.83 -1.14
N TRP A 75 -18.85 7.16 -0.29
CA TRP A 75 -19.25 6.91 1.10
C TRP A 75 -19.41 8.20 1.91
N ARG A 76 -18.57 9.21 1.65
CA ARG A 76 -18.59 10.48 2.39
C ARG A 76 -19.83 11.32 2.07
N ARG A 77 -20.37 11.23 0.85
CA ARG A 77 -21.57 11.98 0.43
C ARG A 77 -22.89 11.39 0.94
N GLN A 78 -22.94 10.12 1.34
CA GLN A 78 -24.16 9.47 1.82
C GLN A 78 -24.42 9.68 3.33
N LYS A 79 -23.51 10.40 4.01
CA LYS A 79 -23.55 10.67 5.46
C LYS A 79 -23.86 12.13 5.81
N LEU A 80 -24.15 12.96 4.80
CA LEU A 80 -24.71 14.31 4.88
C LEU A 80 -26.17 14.24 4.42
#